data_AF-A0A955JQH6-F1
#
_entry.id   AF-A0A955JQH6-F1
#
_cell.length_a   1.000
_cell.length_b   1.000
_cell.length_c   1.000
_cell.angle_alpha   90.00
_cell.angle_beta   90.00
_cell.angle_gamma   90.00
#
_symmetry.space_group_name_H-M   'P 1'
#
loop_
_entity.id
_entity.type
_entity.pdbx_description
1 polymer ?
#
loop_
_entity_poly.entity_id
_entity_poly.type
_entity_poly.pdbx_seq_one_letter_code
_entity_poly.pdbx_strand_id
1 'polypeptide(L)'
;MSEKQNKEYPYQRLGLWLKAMRQKRRQSLAEVSGAVEIDSDFLSDIEQGMKRPSEDILMLLISYFSVKEDEAVKLWEMAGYGKTGDDGNNLKEQIQPVVVMPMDARIVYTDMVHVTTNKYGVTLNFLQADGIGGQPLAVSRVGMSRDHAQTLLEILQKSLQPIEQKLLPSPKPEIASDESSEK
;
A
#
# COMPACT_ATOMS: atom_id res chain seq x y z
N MET A 1 31.05 34.56 7.03
CA MET A 1 30.17 34.71 5.85
C MET A 1 29.46 33.38 5.55
N SER A 2 28.64 32.86 6.47
CA SER A 2 28.14 31.46 6.36
C SER A 2 26.63 31.30 6.47
N GLU A 3 25.87 32.39 6.68
CA GLU A 3 24.42 32.31 6.89
C GLU A 3 23.58 32.44 5.61
N LYS A 4 24.15 32.91 4.50
CA LYS A 4 23.40 33.10 3.23
C LYS A 4 23.36 31.85 2.33
N GLN A 5 24.35 30.97 2.40
CA GLN A 5 24.37 29.73 1.58
C GLN A 5 23.37 28.67 2.07
N ASN A 6 22.97 28.74 3.34
CA ASN A 6 22.07 27.76 3.96
C ASN A 6 20.59 27.93 3.54
N LYS A 7 20.26 28.98 2.79
CA LYS A 7 18.88 29.24 2.30
C LYS A 7 18.61 28.69 0.90
N GLU A 8 19.62 28.48 0.06
CA GLU A 8 19.43 28.02 -1.32
C GLU A 8 19.39 26.48 -1.46
N TYR A 9 20.04 25.75 -0.55
CA TYR A 9 20.08 24.27 -0.58
C TYR A 9 19.81 23.68 0.81
N PRO A 10 18.57 23.78 1.32
CA PRO A 10 18.22 23.37 2.67
C PRO A 10 18.48 21.87 2.94
N TYR A 11 18.52 21.03 1.90
CA TYR A 11 18.70 19.58 2.02
C TYR A 11 20.06 19.09 1.50
N GLN A 12 21.05 19.98 1.39
CA GLN A 12 22.35 19.68 0.80
C GLN A 12 23.05 18.47 1.45
N ARG A 13 22.93 18.33 2.78
CA ARG A 13 23.53 17.20 3.52
C ARG A 13 22.95 15.85 3.11
N LEU A 14 21.63 15.79 2.95
CA LEU A 14 20.91 14.61 2.48
C LEU A 14 21.28 14.30 1.02
N GLY A 15 21.24 15.33 0.15
CA GLY A 15 21.54 15.18 -1.27
C GLY A 15 22.96 14.67 -1.54
N LEU A 16 23.95 15.22 -0.83
CA LEU A 16 25.34 14.77 -0.91
C LEU A 16 25.49 13.30 -0.47
N TRP A 17 24.77 12.89 0.57
CA TRP A 17 24.81 11.52 1.05
C TRP A 17 24.22 10.55 0.02
N LEU A 18 23.06 10.88 -0.56
CA LEU A 18 22.41 10.07 -1.60
C LEU A 18 23.31 9.96 -2.85
N LYS A 19 23.89 11.08 -3.27
CA LYS A 19 24.85 11.13 -4.39
C LYS A 19 26.08 10.25 -4.11
N ALA A 20 26.63 10.29 -2.89
CA ALA A 20 27.77 9.47 -2.51
C ALA A 20 27.42 7.97 -2.53
N MET A 21 26.24 7.58 -2.06
CA MET A 21 25.78 6.19 -2.11
C MET A 21 25.60 5.70 -3.55
N ARG A 22 24.98 6.51 -4.41
CA ARG A 22 24.84 6.20 -5.82
C ARG A 22 26.20 6.03 -6.50
N GLN A 23 27.13 6.95 -6.26
CA GLN A 23 28.49 6.88 -6.81
C GLN A 23 29.29 5.68 -6.28
N LYS A 24 29.14 5.34 -4.99
CA LYS A 24 29.76 4.16 -4.38
C LYS A 24 29.32 2.86 -5.07
N ARG A 25 28.05 2.80 -5.49
CA ARG A 25 27.49 1.68 -6.25
C ARG A 25 27.69 1.79 -7.77
N ARG A 26 28.36 2.85 -8.25
CA ARG A 26 28.58 3.16 -9.67
C ARG A 26 27.29 3.24 -10.50
N GLN A 27 26.21 3.69 -9.88
CA GLN A 27 24.91 3.81 -10.54
C GLN A 27 24.74 5.20 -11.16
N SER A 28 24.10 5.24 -12.31
CA SER A 28 23.66 6.47 -12.97
C SER A 28 22.39 7.01 -12.33
N LEU A 29 22.08 8.28 -12.59
CA LEU A 29 20.82 8.88 -12.14
C LEU A 29 19.61 8.10 -12.70
N ALA A 30 19.67 7.72 -13.97
CA ALA A 30 18.60 6.99 -14.66
C ALA A 30 18.33 5.60 -14.08
N GLU A 31 19.35 4.89 -13.61
CA GLU A 31 19.19 3.56 -13.00
C GLU A 31 18.50 3.64 -11.63
N VAL A 32 18.89 4.63 -10.81
CA VAL A 32 18.27 4.82 -9.48
C VAL A 32 16.87 5.38 -9.64
N SER A 33 16.68 6.37 -10.51
CA SER A 33 15.38 6.99 -10.74
C SER A 33 14.37 6.00 -11.33
N GLY A 34 14.81 5.12 -12.25
CA GLY A 34 13.99 4.04 -12.79
C GLY A 34 13.64 2.97 -11.74
N ALA A 35 14.54 2.67 -10.81
CA ALA A 35 14.28 1.67 -9.78
C ALA A 35 13.34 2.15 -8.66
N VAL A 36 13.26 3.46 -8.43
CA VAL A 36 12.36 4.07 -7.44
C VAL A 36 11.21 4.85 -8.09
N GLU A 37 10.97 4.65 -9.38
CA GLU A 37 9.87 5.21 -10.18
C GLU A 37 9.73 6.75 -10.08
N ILE A 38 10.84 7.47 -10.16
CA ILE A 38 10.89 8.95 -10.19
C ILE A 38 11.61 9.48 -11.43
N ASP A 39 11.40 10.77 -11.72
CA ASP A 39 12.11 11.45 -12.78
C ASP A 39 13.60 11.65 -12.45
N SER A 40 14.47 11.50 -13.45
CA SER A 40 15.92 11.71 -13.32
C SER A 40 16.28 13.13 -12.87
N ASP A 41 15.53 14.13 -13.37
CA ASP A 41 15.72 15.54 -13.00
C ASP A 41 15.30 15.78 -11.55
N PHE A 42 14.22 15.11 -11.10
CA PHE A 42 13.79 15.18 -9.71
C PHE A 42 14.81 14.55 -8.76
N LEU A 43 15.40 13.40 -9.11
CA LEU A 43 16.50 12.81 -8.35
C LEU A 43 17.73 13.73 -8.32
N SER A 44 18.03 14.39 -9.43
CA SER A 44 19.13 15.36 -9.53
C SER A 44 18.91 16.56 -8.59
N ASP A 45 17.69 17.11 -8.54
CA ASP A 45 17.32 18.21 -7.64
C ASP A 45 17.44 17.81 -6.15
N ILE A 46 17.12 16.55 -5.84
CA ILE A 46 17.30 15.99 -4.49
C ILE A 46 18.79 15.86 -4.15
N GLU A 47 19.60 15.30 -5.06
CA GLU A 47 21.04 15.13 -4.85
C GLU A 47 21.78 16.47 -4.71
N GLN A 48 21.27 17.53 -5.34
CA GLN A 48 21.78 18.90 -5.18
C GLN A 48 21.30 19.56 -3.88
N GLY A 49 20.28 19.00 -3.22
CA GLY A 49 19.70 19.54 -2.00
C GLY A 49 18.70 20.69 -2.23
N MET A 50 18.23 20.88 -3.47
CA MET A 50 17.22 21.87 -3.82
C MET A 50 15.82 21.42 -3.40
N LYS A 51 15.52 20.13 -3.60
CA LYS A 51 14.23 19.53 -3.27
C LYS A 51 14.36 18.51 -2.15
N ARG A 52 13.33 18.47 -1.31
CA ARG A 52 13.12 17.40 -0.33
C ARG A 52 12.46 16.21 -1.04
N PRO A 53 12.97 14.98 -0.93
CA PRO A 53 12.20 13.81 -1.32
C PRO A 53 10.97 13.68 -0.42
N SER A 54 9.85 13.15 -0.91
CA SER A 54 8.73 12.78 -0.02
C SER A 54 9.11 11.61 0.88
N GLU A 55 8.31 11.33 1.91
CA GLU A 55 8.54 10.22 2.84
C GLU A 55 8.58 8.88 2.10
N ASP A 56 7.66 8.67 1.17
CA ASP A 56 7.60 7.46 0.35
C ASP A 56 8.86 7.30 -0.52
N ILE A 57 9.30 8.39 -1.17
CA ILE A 57 10.49 8.38 -2.02
C ILE A 57 11.75 8.16 -1.18
N LEU A 58 11.84 8.78 -0.01
CA LEU A 58 12.95 8.56 0.92
C LEU A 58 13.00 7.11 1.40
N MET A 59 11.85 6.52 1.71
CA MET A 59 11.73 5.11 2.10
C MET A 59 12.12 4.17 0.95
N LEU A 60 11.68 4.45 -0.28
CA LEU A 60 12.08 3.71 -1.47
C LEU A 60 13.59 3.76 -1.70
N LEU A 61 14.21 4.94 -1.56
CA LEU A 61 15.66 5.11 -1.66
C LEU A 61 16.41 4.36 -0.55
N ILE A 62 15.91 4.39 0.69
CA ILE A 62 16.47 3.64 1.83
C ILE A 62 16.43 2.13 1.56
N SER A 63 15.29 1.63 1.07
CA SER A 63 15.10 0.22 0.71
C SER A 63 16.03 -0.18 -0.43
N TYR A 64 16.08 0.62 -1.49
CA TYR A 64 16.92 0.40 -2.67
C TYR A 64 18.41 0.37 -2.34
N PHE A 65 18.87 1.29 -1.49
CA PHE A 65 20.25 1.31 -1.01
C PHE A 65 20.53 0.33 0.14
N SER A 66 19.53 -0.45 0.57
CA SER A 66 19.63 -1.41 1.67
C SER A 66 20.29 -0.79 2.90
N VAL A 67 19.88 0.43 3.22
CA VAL A 67 20.46 1.23 4.30
C VAL A 67 20.06 0.59 5.63
N LYS A 68 21.03 0.48 6.56
CA LYS A 68 20.77 -0.06 7.90
C LYS A 68 19.81 0.86 8.65
N GLU A 69 19.01 0.29 9.54
CA GLU A 69 18.00 1.02 10.30
C GLU A 69 18.57 2.22 11.07
N ASP A 70 19.75 2.07 11.69
CA ASP A 70 20.45 3.18 12.38
C ASP A 70 20.86 4.34 11.45
N GLU A 71 21.20 4.04 10.20
CA GLU A 71 21.55 5.04 9.19
C GLU A 71 20.30 5.64 8.56
N ALA A 72 19.23 4.84 8.42
CA ALA A 72 17.93 5.29 7.95
C ALA A 72 17.38 6.40 8.87
N VAL A 73 17.39 6.20 10.19
CA VAL A 73 16.95 7.24 11.16
C VAL A 73 17.67 8.56 10.95
N LYS A 74 19.00 8.52 10.73
CA LYS A 74 19.79 9.73 10.44
C LYS A 74 19.39 10.40 9.12
N LEU A 75 19.00 9.62 8.10
CA LEU A 75 18.49 10.17 6.84
C LEU A 75 17.16 10.90 7.04
N TRP A 76 16.25 10.33 7.83
CA TRP A 76 14.98 10.96 8.21
C TRP A 76 15.21 12.29 8.94
N GLU A 77 16.16 12.33 9.88
CA GLU A 77 16.56 13.56 10.57
C GLU A 77 17.17 14.60 9.63
N MET A 78 18.08 14.18 8.74
CA MET A 78 18.72 15.06 7.75
C MET A 78 17.73 15.62 6.73
N ALA A 79 16.68 14.87 6.42
CA ALA A 79 15.57 15.31 5.59
C ALA A 79 14.54 16.16 6.36
N GLY A 80 14.68 16.31 7.69
CA GLY A 80 13.80 17.12 8.52
C GLY A 80 12.49 16.45 8.93
N TYR A 81 12.42 15.12 8.91
CA TYR A 81 11.24 14.35 9.33
C TYR A 81 11.23 13.98 10.82
N GLY A 82 12.37 14.08 11.51
CA GLY A 82 12.52 13.66 12.91
C GLY A 82 12.11 14.68 13.99
N LYS A 83 11.56 15.85 13.61
CA LYS A 83 11.16 16.88 14.59
C LYS A 83 9.68 16.77 14.96
N THR A 84 9.36 15.84 15.84
CA THR A 84 8.16 15.93 16.69
C THR A 84 8.43 16.92 17.82
N GLY A 85 8.20 18.21 17.56
CA GLY A 85 8.26 19.24 18.61
C GLY A 85 8.67 20.61 18.08
N ASP A 86 7.69 21.50 17.99
CA ASP A 86 7.81 22.96 17.94
C ASP A 86 8.35 23.59 16.64
N ASP A 87 7.43 23.82 15.70
CA ASP A 87 7.36 25.08 14.94
C ASP A 87 5.88 25.28 14.56
N GLY A 88 5.12 25.81 15.52
CA GLY A 88 3.76 26.25 15.31
C GLY A 88 3.74 27.56 14.53
N ASN A 89 3.46 27.49 13.23
CA ASN A 89 2.42 28.32 12.60
C ASN A 89 2.33 28.08 11.08
N ASN A 90 1.07 27.92 10.64
CA ASN A 90 0.60 28.00 9.26
C ASN A 90 0.87 26.84 8.30
N LEU A 91 0.39 25.63 8.63
CA LEU A 91 -0.27 24.77 7.64
C LEU A 91 -1.26 23.84 8.36
N LYS A 92 -2.47 24.37 8.59
CA LYS A 92 -3.67 23.54 8.59
C LYS A 92 -3.93 23.11 7.14
N GLU A 93 -3.08 22.27 6.58
CA GLU A 93 -3.46 21.42 5.45
C GLU A 93 -3.47 20.00 5.96
N GLN A 94 -4.66 19.62 6.43
CA GLN A 94 -5.21 18.28 6.48
C GLN A 94 -4.19 17.14 6.34
N ILE A 95 -3.34 17.00 7.35
CA ILE A 95 -2.73 15.71 7.66
C ILE A 95 -3.89 14.86 8.18
N GLN A 96 -4.63 14.23 7.26
CA GLN A 96 -5.34 13.02 7.63
C GLN A 96 -4.22 12.07 8.08
N PRO A 97 -4.23 11.58 9.33
CA PRO A 97 -3.29 10.57 9.72
C PRO A 97 -3.52 9.40 8.77
N VAL A 98 -2.52 9.09 7.93
CA VAL A 98 -2.42 7.77 7.31
C VAL A 98 -2.07 6.84 8.46
N VAL A 99 -3.10 6.51 9.24
CA VAL A 99 -3.10 5.33 10.08
C VAL A 99 -2.94 4.21 9.06
N VAL A 100 -1.76 3.59 9.03
CA VAL A 100 -1.63 2.24 8.50
C VAL A 100 -2.45 1.39 9.47
N MET A 101 -3.77 1.39 9.23
CA MET A 101 -4.66 0.46 9.87
C MET A 101 -4.07 -0.90 9.55
N PRO A 102 -3.92 -1.80 10.53
CA PRO A 102 -3.65 -3.20 10.21
C PRO A 102 -4.65 -3.55 9.11
N MET A 103 -4.17 -4.07 7.98
CA MET A 103 -5.03 -4.40 6.85
C MET A 103 -6.10 -5.32 7.38
N ASP A 104 -7.24 -4.73 7.67
CA ASP A 104 -8.27 -5.38 8.44
C ASP A 104 -8.83 -6.37 7.45
N ALA A 105 -8.42 -7.63 7.59
CA ALA A 105 -9.03 -8.75 6.90
C ALA A 105 -10.46 -9.00 7.42
N ARG A 106 -11.16 -7.93 7.82
CA ARG A 106 -12.57 -7.94 8.12
C ARG A 106 -13.28 -8.16 6.80
N ILE A 107 -13.98 -9.29 6.72
CA ILE A 107 -14.91 -9.54 5.64
C ILE A 107 -16.04 -8.52 5.82
N VAL A 108 -16.00 -7.45 5.03
CA VAL A 108 -17.06 -6.45 4.99
C VAL A 108 -18.03 -6.84 3.89
N TYR A 109 -19.31 -6.94 4.23
CA TYR A 109 -20.35 -7.16 3.24
C TYR A 109 -20.51 -5.88 2.41
N THR A 110 -20.38 -6.04 1.10
CA THR A 110 -20.43 -4.93 0.15
C THR A 110 -21.82 -4.86 -0.45
N ASP A 111 -22.42 -3.68 -0.45
CA ASP A 111 -23.74 -3.49 -1.06
C ASP A 111 -23.63 -3.23 -2.57
N MET A 112 -22.52 -2.63 -2.99
CA MET A 112 -22.33 -2.18 -4.37
C MET A 112 -20.95 -2.51 -4.90
N VAL A 113 -20.88 -2.85 -6.18
CA VAL A 113 -19.63 -3.03 -6.93
C VAL A 113 -19.64 -2.08 -8.12
N HIS A 114 -18.63 -1.22 -8.20
CA HIS A 114 -18.39 -0.33 -9.33
C HIS A 114 -17.21 -0.85 -10.15
N VAL A 115 -17.45 -1.18 -11.42
CA VAL A 115 -16.44 -1.73 -12.33
C VAL A 115 -16.02 -0.66 -13.34
N THR A 116 -14.73 -0.36 -13.39
CA THR A 116 -14.15 0.55 -14.39
C THR A 116 -13.19 -0.21 -15.28
N THR A 117 -13.38 -0.14 -16.60
CA THR A 117 -12.56 -0.86 -17.57
C THR A 117 -11.83 0.12 -18.48
N ASN A 118 -10.52 -0.08 -18.64
CA ASN A 118 -9.66 0.66 -19.57
C ASN A 118 -8.98 -0.32 -20.55
N LYS A 119 -8.28 0.21 -21.55
CA LYS A 119 -7.47 -0.55 -22.51
C LYS A 119 -6.47 -1.48 -21.83
N TYR A 120 -5.93 -1.08 -20.68
CA TYR A 120 -4.88 -1.78 -19.94
C TYR A 120 -5.40 -2.78 -18.89
N GLY A 121 -6.66 -2.70 -18.46
CA GLY A 121 -7.15 -3.54 -17.37
C GLY A 121 -8.51 -3.15 -16.83
N VAL A 122 -8.88 -3.79 -15.73
CA VAL A 122 -10.16 -3.66 -15.02
C VAL A 122 -9.89 -3.28 -13.57
N THR A 123 -10.66 -2.34 -13.04
CA THR A 123 -10.67 -1.99 -11.61
C THR A 123 -12.05 -2.27 -11.04
N LEU A 124 -12.10 -3.08 -9.99
CA LEU A 124 -13.29 -3.37 -9.20
C LEU A 124 -13.22 -2.56 -7.91
N ASN A 125 -14.19 -1.67 -7.70
CA ASN A 125 -14.35 -0.93 -6.47
C ASN A 125 -15.56 -1.48 -5.71
N PHE A 126 -15.32 -2.02 -4.53
CA PHE A 126 -16.35 -2.49 -3.63
C PHE A 126 -16.71 -1.36 -2.67
N LEU A 127 -17.99 -0.99 -2.63
CA LEU A 127 -18.51 0.17 -1.91
C LEU A 127 -19.55 -0.28 -0.87
N GLN A 128 -19.53 0.32 0.31
CA GLN A 128 -20.57 0.17 1.33
C GLN A 128 -21.47 1.43 1.30
N ALA A 129 -22.79 1.24 1.29
CA ALA A 129 -23.73 2.36 1.16
C ALA A 129 -23.76 3.27 2.42
N ASP A 130 -23.31 2.75 3.56
CA ASP A 130 -23.40 3.39 4.87
C ASP A 130 -22.06 3.99 5.34
N GLY A 131 -21.48 4.87 4.53
CA GLY A 131 -20.29 5.64 4.90
C GLY A 131 -20.64 6.86 5.75
N ILE A 132 -19.66 7.36 6.52
CA ILE A 132 -19.80 8.59 7.33
C ILE A 132 -20.23 9.75 6.41
N GLY A 133 -21.43 10.28 6.63
CA GLY A 133 -21.98 11.39 5.84
C GLY A 133 -22.76 10.99 4.58
N GLY A 134 -23.14 9.71 4.43
CA GLY A 134 -23.99 9.24 3.33
C GLY A 134 -23.27 9.14 1.98
N GLN A 135 -21.94 9.24 1.98
CA GLN A 135 -21.12 8.98 0.79
C GLN A 135 -20.70 7.51 0.78
N PRO A 136 -20.84 6.79 -0.35
CA PRO A 136 -20.40 5.40 -0.45
C PRO A 136 -18.91 5.28 -0.15
N LEU A 137 -18.57 4.52 0.89
CA LEU A 137 -17.17 4.31 1.29
C LEU A 137 -16.61 3.12 0.52
N ALA A 138 -15.48 3.32 -0.17
CA ALA A 138 -14.76 2.22 -0.82
C ALA A 138 -14.09 1.34 0.24
N VAL A 139 -14.57 0.11 0.39
CA VAL A 139 -14.04 -0.85 1.36
C VAL A 139 -12.93 -1.71 0.77
N SER A 140 -12.93 -1.92 -0.55
CA SER A 140 -11.85 -2.63 -1.24
C SER A 140 -11.75 -2.19 -2.71
N ARG A 141 -10.52 -2.12 -3.22
CA ARG A 141 -10.21 -1.81 -4.62
C ARG A 141 -9.28 -2.88 -5.17
N VAL A 142 -9.71 -3.54 -6.24
CA VAL A 142 -8.91 -4.58 -6.92
C VAL A 142 -8.64 -4.13 -8.35
N GLY A 143 -7.38 -3.92 -8.70
CA GLY A 143 -6.92 -3.67 -10.06
C GLY A 143 -6.33 -4.93 -10.68
N MET A 144 -6.71 -5.27 -11.90
CA MET A 144 -6.22 -6.45 -12.60
C MET A 144 -6.08 -6.20 -14.11
N SER A 145 -5.18 -6.94 -14.77
CA SER A 145 -5.09 -6.95 -16.23
C SER A 145 -6.35 -7.61 -16.83
N ARG A 146 -6.55 -7.45 -18.14
CA ARG A 146 -7.68 -8.10 -18.83
C ARG A 146 -7.62 -9.62 -18.73
N ASP A 147 -6.43 -10.20 -18.85
CA ASP A 147 -6.24 -11.64 -18.80
C ASP A 147 -6.57 -12.17 -17.39
N HIS A 148 -6.10 -11.47 -16.35
CA HIS A 148 -6.44 -11.82 -14.96
C HIS A 148 -7.94 -11.67 -14.67
N ALA A 149 -8.61 -10.68 -15.27
CA ALA A 149 -10.06 -10.53 -15.15
C ALA A 149 -10.83 -11.70 -15.77
N GLN A 150 -10.36 -12.24 -16.90
CA GLN A 150 -10.96 -13.42 -17.52
C GLN A 150 -10.79 -14.66 -16.65
N THR A 151 -9.58 -14.91 -16.13
CA THR A 151 -9.34 -16.03 -15.21
C THR A 151 -10.20 -15.93 -13.95
N LEU A 152 -10.30 -14.72 -13.39
CA LEU A 152 -11.14 -14.47 -12.22
C LEU A 152 -12.62 -14.73 -12.50
N LEU A 153 -13.11 -14.36 -13.69
CA LEU A 153 -14.48 -14.65 -14.11
C LEU A 153 -14.75 -16.16 -14.19
N GLU A 154 -13.83 -16.93 -14.76
CA GLU A 154 -13.96 -18.39 -14.85
C GLU A 154 -13.99 -19.06 -13.46
N ILE A 155 -13.13 -18.60 -12.55
CA ILE A 155 -13.09 -19.11 -11.18
C ILE A 155 -14.40 -18.78 -10.46
N LEU A 156 -14.86 -17.52 -10.56
CA LEU A 156 -16.12 -17.11 -9.95
C LEU A 156 -17.30 -17.93 -10.48
N GLN A 157 -17.36 -18.18 -11.79
CA GLN A 157 -18.40 -19.02 -12.38
C GLN A 157 -18.35 -20.46 -11.83
N LYS A 158 -17.16 -21.06 -11.73
CA LYS A 158 -16.98 -22.40 -11.14
C LYS A 158 -17.36 -22.44 -9.66
N SER A 159 -17.08 -21.38 -8.90
CA SER A 159 -17.40 -21.29 -7.47
C SER A 159 -18.88 -21.00 -7.20
N LEU A 160 -19.56 -20.30 -8.11
CA LEU A 160 -21.00 -20.01 -8.02
C LEU A 160 -21.88 -21.17 -8.50
N GLN A 161 -21.32 -22.14 -9.24
CA GLN A 161 -22.04 -23.38 -9.50
C GLN A 161 -22.33 -24.04 -8.15
N PRO A 162 -23.60 -24.42 -7.89
CA PRO A 162 -23.93 -25.07 -6.64
C PRO A 162 -23.05 -26.30 -6.50
N ILE A 163 -22.22 -26.29 -5.46
CA ILE A 163 -21.77 -27.53 -4.85
C ILE A 163 -23.08 -28.16 -4.39
N GLU A 164 -23.67 -29.03 -5.20
CA GLU A 164 -24.71 -29.94 -4.76
C GLU A 164 -24.14 -30.59 -3.51
N GLN A 165 -24.65 -30.12 -2.37
CA GLN A 165 -24.38 -30.70 -1.10
C GLN A 165 -24.75 -32.16 -1.28
N LYS A 166 -23.73 -33.02 -1.30
CA LYS A 166 -23.89 -34.42 -0.98
C LYS A 166 -24.33 -34.43 0.47
N LEU A 167 -25.62 -34.15 0.68
CA LEU A 167 -26.33 -34.24 1.93
C LEU A 167 -25.97 -35.62 2.44
N LEU A 168 -25.25 -35.66 3.56
CA LEU A 168 -25.00 -36.89 4.27
C LEU A 168 -26.36 -37.59 4.42
N PRO A 169 -26.48 -38.87 4.02
CA PRO A 169 -27.75 -39.56 4.11
C PRO A 169 -28.24 -39.45 5.56
N SER A 170 -29.45 -38.91 5.72
CA SER A 170 -30.10 -38.80 7.02
C SER A 170 -30.02 -40.15 7.73
N PRO A 171 -29.69 -40.19 9.04
CA PRO A 171 -29.64 -41.46 9.76
C PRO A 171 -31.01 -42.13 9.64
N LYS A 172 -31.00 -43.38 9.15
CA LYS A 172 -32.19 -44.21 9.02
C LYS A 172 -32.90 -44.27 10.38
N PRO A 173 -34.24 -44.13 10.45
CA PRO A 173 -34.96 -44.42 11.68
C PRO A 173 -34.81 -45.92 11.96
N GLU A 174 -34.09 -46.23 13.04
CA GLU A 174 -33.93 -47.57 13.56
C GLU A 174 -35.26 -47.99 14.20
N ILE A 175 -36.11 -48.66 13.42
CA ILE A 175 -37.29 -49.34 13.95
C ILE A 175 -36.86 -50.74 14.37
N ALA A 176 -36.79 -50.89 15.71
CA ALA A 176 -37.05 -52.06 16.54
C ALA A 176 -36.86 -53.48 15.95
N SER A 177 -35.98 -54.24 16.60
CA SER A 177 -36.14 -55.68 16.87
C SER A 177 -35.48 -55.93 18.24
N ASP A 178 -36.24 -55.95 19.32
CA ASP A 178 -37.02 -57.08 19.84
C ASP A 178 -36.15 -58.11 20.57
N GLU A 179 -36.71 -58.60 21.67
CA GLU A 179 -36.30 -59.72 22.53
C GLU A 179 -35.01 -59.59 23.33
N SER A 180 -35.16 -59.52 24.66
CA SER A 180 -35.07 -60.71 25.53
C SER A 180 -35.06 -60.23 26.99
N SER A 181 -36.05 -60.65 27.79
CA SER A 181 -35.86 -61.61 28.90
C SER A 181 -35.10 -60.98 30.09
N GLU A 182 -35.46 -61.09 31.37
CA GLU A 182 -36.37 -61.93 32.13
C GLU A 182 -35.95 -61.67 33.61
N LYS A 183 -36.91 -61.74 34.54
CA LYS A 183 -36.80 -61.66 36.02
C LYS A 183 -36.74 -60.30 36.70
#